data_AF-A0A953R137-F1
#
_entry.id   AF-A0A953R137-F1
#
_cell.length_a   1.000
_cell.length_b   1.000
_cell.length_c   1.000
_cell.angle_alpha   90.00
_cell.angle_beta   90.00
_cell.angle_gamma   90.00
#
_symmetry.space_group_name_H-M   'P 1'
#
loop_
_entity.id
_entity.type
_entity.pdbx_description
1 polymer ?
#
loop_
_entity_poly.entity_id
_entity_poly.type
_entity_poly.pdbx_seq_one_letter_code
_entity_poly.pdbx_strand_id
1 'polypeptide(L)' 'MQIACDHNRTQMIARRDGVEYLECLDCRQIFEAEDLEPVPVEEEEE' A
#
# COMPACT_ATOMS: atom_id res chain seq x y z
N MET A 1 6.64 18.62 -9.84
CA MET A 1 6.91 17.22 -10.23
C MET A 1 6.40 16.37 -9.09
N GLN A 2 5.23 15.75 -9.25
CA GLN A 2 4.73 14.80 -8.27
C GLN A 2 5.57 13.53 -8.45
N ILE A 3 6.31 13.13 -7.43
CA ILE A 3 7.09 11.89 -7.45
C ILE A 3 6.03 10.79 -7.40
N ALA A 4 5.79 10.12 -8.53
CA ALA A 4 5.02 8.90 -8.53
C ALA A 4 5.74 7.95 -7.57
N CYS A 5 5.08 7.61 -6.46
CA CYS A 5 5.57 6.62 -5.54
C CYS A 5 4.88 5.31 -5.93
N ASP A 6 5.66 4.31 -6.31
CA ASP A 6 5.15 2.99 -6.69
C ASP A 6 4.60 2.19 -5.48
N HIS A 7 4.65 2.74 -4.27
CA HIS A 7 4.22 2.13 -3.00
C HIS A 7 4.59 0.65 -2.83
N ASN A 8 5.69 0.23 -3.47
CA ASN A 8 6.12 -1.17 -3.50
C ASN A 8 6.61 -1.64 -2.12
N ARG A 9 7.05 -0.69 -1.28
CA ARG A 9 7.52 -0.94 0.09
C ARG A 9 6.56 -0.31 1.09
N THR A 10 5.54 -1.05 1.46
CA THR A 10 4.62 -0.70 2.55
C THR A 10 4.84 -1.60 3.76
N GLN A 11 4.56 -1.07 4.96
CA GLN A 11 4.55 -1.84 6.20
C GLN A 11 3.28 -1.57 7.00
N MET A 12 2.76 -2.59 7.69
CA MET A 12 1.67 -2.39 8.64
C MET A 12 2.18 -1.62 9.86
N ILE A 13 1.52 -0.49 10.16
CA ILE A 13 1.83 0.35 11.33
C ILE A 13 0.80 0.19 12.45
N ALA A 14 -0.45 -0.15 12.12
CA ALA A 14 -1.51 -0.33 13.10
C ALA A 14 -2.63 -1.22 12.55
N ARG A 15 -3.41 -1.81 13.46
CA ARG A 15 -4.67 -2.47 13.15
C ARG A 15 -5.74 -2.03 14.14
N ARG A 16 -6.88 -1.55 13.65
CA ARG A 16 -7.97 -1.03 14.48
C ARG A 16 -9.31 -1.38 13.88
N ASP A 17 -10.22 -1.92 14.69
CA ASP A 17 -11.60 -2.22 14.26
C ASP A 17 -11.71 -3.11 12.99
N GLY A 18 -10.68 -3.94 12.73
CA GLY A 18 -10.57 -4.78 11.52
C GLY A 18 -9.77 -4.16 10.39
N VAL A 19 -9.58 -2.83 10.42
CA VAL A 19 -8.83 -2.04 9.44
C VAL A 19 -7.33 -2.19 9.68
N GLU A 20 -6.57 -2.48 8.63
CA GLU A 20 -5.10 -2.48 8.68
C GLU A 20 -4.57 -1.18 8.06
N TYR A 21 -3.71 -0.48 8.80
CA TYR A 21 -3.08 0.75 8.34
C TYR A 21 -1.67 0.44 7.84
N LEU A 22 -1.42 0.74 6.58
CA LEU A 22 -0.15 0.52 5.90
C LEU A 22 0.55 1.86 5.66
N GLU A 23 1.82 1.97 6.03
CA GLU A 23 2.68 3.12 5.72
C GLU A 23 3.65 2.75 4.61
N CYS A 24 3.74 3.58 3.57
CA CYS A 24 4.81 3.47 2.58
C CYS A 24 6.13 4.00 3.14
N LEU A 25 7.18 3.20 3.08
CA LEU A 25 8.50 3.57 3.57
C LEU A 25 9.22 4.61 2.70
N ASP A 26 8.80 4.76 1.44
CA ASP A 26 9.42 5.66 0.49
C ASP A 26 8.80 7.07 0.52
N CYS A 27 7.47 7.18 0.55
CA CYS A 27 6.77 8.48 0.57
C CYS A 27 6.12 8.83 1.92
N ARG A 28 6.11 7.90 2.88
CA ARG A 28 5.42 8.02 4.18
C ARG A 28 3.92 8.31 4.09
N GLN A 29 3.31 7.90 2.99
CA GLN A 29 1.86 7.94 2.84
C GLN A 29 1.25 6.75 3.57
N ILE A 30 0.17 7.01 4.31
CA ILE A 30 -0.55 5.99 5.09
C ILE A 30 -1.87 5.69 4.39
N PHE A 31 -2.20 4.41 4.28
CA PHE A 31 -3.39 3.90 3.60
C PHE A 31 -4.13 2.89 4.47
N GLU A 32 -5.42 2.80 4.26
CA GLU A 32 -6.30 1.81 4.87
C GLU A 32 -6.39 0.61 3.91
N ALA A 33 -5.96 -0.58 4.37
CA ALA A 33 -5.90 -1.78 3.55
C ALA A 33 -7.29 -2.28 3.10
N GLU A 34 -8.37 -1.75 3.66
CA GLU A 34 -9.74 -1.98 3.20
C GLU A 34 -10.14 -1.17 1.97
N ASP A 35 -9.41 -0.09 1.64
CA ASP A 35 -9.64 0.77 0.46
C ASP A 35 -8.60 0.53 -0.67
N LEU A 36 -7.52 -0.20 -0.37
CA LEU A 36 -6.67 -0.79 -1.40
C LEU A 36 -7.36 -2.06 -1.90
N GLU A 37 -8.30 -1.91 -2.85
CA GLU A 37 -8.65 -3.04 -3.72
C GLU A 37 -7.32 -3.69 -4.16
N PRO A 38 -7.08 -4.98 -3.87
CA PRO A 38 -5.84 -5.62 -4.24
C PRO A 38 -5.77 -5.55 -5.75
N VAL A 39 -5.00 -4.60 -6.28
CA VAL A 39 -4.64 -4.61 -7.69
C VAL A 39 -3.95 -5.96 -7.86
N PRO A 40 -4.54 -6.92 -8.60
CA PRO A 40 -3.83 -8.14 -8.88
C PRO A 40 -2.53 -7.67 -9.52
N VAL A 41 -1.41 -7.99 -8.87
CA VAL A 41 -0.14 -7.99 -9.56
C VAL A 41 -0.38 -8.95 -10.71
N GLU A 42 -0.56 -8.41 -11.91
CA GLU A 42 -0.46 -9.21 -13.12
C GLU A 42 1.00 -9.67 -13.12
N GLU A 43 1.24 -10.81 -12.47
CA GLU A 43 2.45 -11.59 -12.68
C GLU A 43 2.50 -11.83 -14.18
N GLU A 44 3.45 -11.18 -14.84
CA GLU A 44 3.74 -11.33 -16.25
C GLU A 44 4.08 -12.81 -16.51
N GLU A 45 3.06 -13.62 -16.78
CA GLU A 45 3.19 -14.99 -17.28
C GLU A 45 3.42 -14.94 -18.80
N GLU A 46 4.72 -14.94 -19.15
CA GLU A 46 5.40 -15.43 -20.37
C GLU A 46 4.91 -15.00 -21.78
#